data_AF-A0AAD7KIF7-F1
#
_entry.id   AF-A0AAD7KIF7-F1
#
_cell.length_a   1.000
_cell.length_b   1.000
_cell.length_c   1.000
_cell.angle_alpha   90.00
_cell.angle_beta   90.00
_cell.angle_gamma   90.00
#
_symmetry.space_group_name_H-M   'P 1'
#
loop_
_entity.id
_entity.type
_entity.pdbx_description
1 polymer ?
#
loop_
_entity_poly.entity_id
_entity_poly.type
_entity_poly.pdbx_seq_one_letter_code
_entity_poly.pdbx_strand_id
1 'polypeptide(L)'
;MTREAVLDVFEQFREDIDQGNDRRERLIKASRDVTNISKKAIFLLHRIVLEDSADDRALALRAAASGRAKLAEANALFALMRPELVGDRYWRYHRQVTGGVQEYIEALSFAHYVEHDALISYQQVQDALSDADGPFFPLNPSDYLLGLSDLTGELMRFAISNIARRGGRPKASQVCAFVRGCKSDFERFTPHVRDLSKKQYVTANSLEKIEVAAYAISVRSSEYDLPQEMLDDLVAQVTARFSLDNNRDAHTHHDGGGGYGERER
;
A
#
# COMPACT_ATOMS: atom_id res chain seq x y z
N MET A 1 -20.77 -50.27 -4.16
CA MET A 1 -21.29 -48.90 -4.22
C MET A 1 -22.35 -48.87 -5.32
N THR A 2 -23.60 -48.54 -5.00
CA THR A 2 -24.69 -48.51 -5.99
C THR A 2 -24.55 -47.29 -6.90
N ARG A 3 -25.12 -47.34 -8.12
CA ARG A 3 -25.13 -46.20 -9.04
C ARG A 3 -25.72 -44.94 -8.39
N GLU A 4 -26.79 -45.11 -7.63
CA GLU A 4 -27.44 -44.03 -6.86
C GLU A 4 -26.48 -43.43 -5.82
N ALA A 5 -25.81 -44.26 -5.02
CA ALA A 5 -24.83 -43.78 -4.04
C ALA A 5 -23.64 -43.03 -4.69
N VAL A 6 -23.27 -43.40 -5.92
CA VAL A 6 -22.26 -42.63 -6.67
C VAL A 6 -22.83 -41.28 -7.11
N LEU A 7 -24.04 -41.24 -7.68
CA LEU A 7 -24.68 -40.00 -8.11
C LEU A 7 -24.88 -39.01 -6.96
N ASP A 8 -25.30 -39.49 -5.79
CA ASP A 8 -25.49 -38.66 -4.59
C ASP A 8 -24.18 -38.01 -4.12
N VAL A 9 -23.06 -38.76 -4.20
CA VAL A 9 -21.72 -38.23 -3.86
C VAL A 9 -21.29 -37.15 -4.85
N PHE A 10 -21.53 -37.34 -6.15
CA PHE A 10 -21.21 -36.33 -7.17
C PHE A 10 -22.08 -35.08 -7.03
N GLU A 11 -23.33 -35.23 -6.60
CA GLU A 11 -24.23 -34.12 -6.31
C GLU A 11 -23.70 -33.29 -5.13
N GLN A 12 -23.29 -33.94 -4.04
CA GLN A 12 -22.65 -33.24 -2.92
C GLN A 12 -21.36 -32.51 -3.34
N PHE A 13 -20.52 -33.15 -4.17
CA PHE A 13 -19.32 -32.49 -4.69
C PHE A 13 -19.64 -31.27 -5.56
N ARG A 14 -20.71 -31.34 -6.35
CA ARG A 14 -21.16 -30.18 -7.15
C ARG A 14 -21.55 -29.03 -6.22
N GLU A 15 -22.39 -29.29 -5.23
CA GLU A 15 -22.81 -28.28 -4.25
C GLU A 15 -21.62 -27.65 -3.52
N ASP A 16 -20.65 -28.46 -3.08
CA ASP A 16 -19.45 -27.98 -2.39
C ASP A 16 -18.57 -27.10 -3.28
N ILE A 17 -18.42 -27.47 -4.56
CA ILE A 17 -17.65 -26.70 -5.55
C ILE A 17 -18.35 -25.38 -5.85
N ASP A 18 -19.67 -25.39 -6.05
CA ASP A 18 -20.46 -24.20 -6.35
C ASP A 18 -20.41 -23.20 -5.19
N GLN A 19 -20.62 -23.66 -3.96
CA GLN A 19 -20.44 -22.83 -2.76
C GLN A 19 -19.01 -22.27 -2.66
N GLY A 20 -18.02 -23.08 -3.02
CA GLY A 20 -16.61 -22.68 -3.05
C GLY A 20 -16.31 -21.59 -4.08
N ASN A 21 -16.93 -21.67 -5.26
CA ASN A 21 -16.81 -20.68 -6.33
C ASN A 21 -17.53 -19.38 -5.97
N ASP A 22 -18.74 -19.47 -5.42
CA ASP A 22 -19.51 -18.31 -4.97
C ASP A 22 -18.79 -17.54 -3.87
N ARG A 23 -18.21 -18.26 -2.89
CA ARG A 23 -17.36 -17.68 -1.86
C ARG A 23 -16.15 -16.96 -2.48
N ARG A 24 -15.47 -17.61 -3.41
CA ARG A 24 -14.31 -17.04 -4.10
C ARG A 24 -14.68 -15.71 -4.76
N GLU A 25 -15.80 -15.66 -5.46
CA GLU A 25 -16.26 -14.46 -6.16
C GLU A 25 -16.65 -13.33 -5.19
N ARG A 26 -17.33 -13.65 -4.08
CA ARG A 26 -17.62 -12.66 -3.01
C ARG A 26 -16.34 -12.06 -2.44
N LEU A 27 -15.33 -12.89 -2.15
CA LEU A 27 -14.04 -12.44 -1.62
C LEU A 27 -13.28 -11.56 -2.61
N ILE A 28 -13.26 -11.92 -3.90
CA ILE A 28 -12.63 -11.11 -4.95
C ILE A 28 -13.27 -9.71 -5.04
N LYS A 29 -14.60 -9.65 -5.03
CA LYS A 29 -15.34 -8.37 -5.08
C LYS A 29 -15.01 -7.50 -3.87
N ALA A 30 -15.13 -8.06 -2.66
CA ALA A 30 -14.86 -7.33 -1.44
C ALA A 30 -13.38 -6.89 -1.34
N SER A 31 -12.44 -7.72 -1.78
CA SER A 31 -11.01 -7.39 -1.83
C SER A 31 -10.73 -6.21 -2.79
N ARG A 32 -11.36 -6.21 -3.97
CA ARG A 32 -11.26 -5.09 -4.92
C ARG A 32 -11.84 -3.80 -4.34
N ASP A 33 -12.95 -3.87 -3.63
CA ASP A 33 -13.56 -2.70 -2.99
C ASP A 33 -12.68 -2.14 -1.86
N VAL A 34 -12.06 -3.02 -1.05
CA VAL A 34 -11.04 -2.63 -0.08
C VAL A 34 -9.87 -1.91 -0.75
N THR A 35 -9.34 -2.45 -1.85
CA THR A 35 -8.27 -1.78 -2.62
C THR A 35 -8.69 -0.38 -3.07
N ASN A 36 -9.90 -0.24 -3.63
CA ASN A 36 -10.42 1.04 -4.09
C ASN A 36 -10.57 2.06 -2.95
N ILE A 37 -11.05 1.63 -1.78
CA ILE A 37 -11.19 2.48 -0.60
C ILE A 37 -9.81 2.91 -0.08
N SER A 38 -8.87 1.97 -0.02
CA SER A 38 -7.50 2.21 0.48
C SER A 38 -6.75 3.21 -0.41
N LYS A 39 -6.85 3.07 -1.74
CA LYS A 39 -6.35 4.07 -2.70
C LYS A 39 -6.94 5.46 -2.47
N LYS A 40 -8.27 5.53 -2.28
CA LYS A 40 -8.94 6.80 -1.97
C LYS A 40 -8.43 7.41 -0.66
N ALA A 41 -8.13 6.59 0.35
CA ALA A 41 -7.52 7.05 1.60
C ALA A 41 -6.10 7.60 1.38
N ILE A 42 -5.28 6.92 0.57
CA ILE A 42 -3.93 7.40 0.18
C ILE A 42 -4.01 8.75 -0.53
N PHE A 43 -4.88 8.90 -1.54
CA PHE A 43 -5.08 10.17 -2.23
C PHE A 43 -5.58 11.28 -1.29
N LEU A 44 -6.48 10.95 -0.37
CA LEU A 44 -6.98 11.88 0.63
C LEU A 44 -5.85 12.35 1.57
N LEU A 45 -5.01 11.42 2.04
CA LEU A 45 -3.85 11.73 2.87
C LEU A 45 -2.91 12.70 2.16
N HIS A 46 -2.48 12.38 0.94
CA HIS A 46 -1.62 13.26 0.13
C HIS A 46 -2.23 14.65 -0.08
N ARG A 47 -3.53 14.71 -0.38
CA ARG A 47 -4.19 16.00 -0.57
C ARG A 47 -4.14 16.86 0.68
N ILE A 48 -4.45 16.28 1.84
CA ILE A 48 -4.52 17.03 3.10
C ILE A 48 -3.11 17.46 3.55
N VAL A 49 -2.10 16.59 3.48
CA VAL A 49 -0.73 16.96 3.88
C VAL A 49 -0.09 17.97 2.94
N LEU A 50 -0.68 18.21 1.78
CA LEU A 50 -0.30 19.25 0.82
C LEU A 50 -1.20 20.50 0.91
N GLU A 51 -2.04 20.67 1.93
CA GLU A 51 -2.69 21.97 2.14
C GLU A 51 -1.69 22.97 2.75
N ASP A 52 -1.89 24.26 2.49
CA ASP A 52 -1.09 25.31 3.12
C ASP A 52 -1.60 25.53 4.55
N SER A 53 -0.74 25.27 5.52
CA SER A 53 -1.02 25.43 6.95
C SER A 53 0.17 26.08 7.64
N ALA A 54 -0.09 26.92 8.65
CA ALA A 54 0.94 27.41 9.54
C ALA A 54 1.31 26.37 10.63
N ASP A 55 0.46 25.36 10.81
CA ASP A 55 0.63 24.28 11.78
C ASP A 55 0.64 22.93 11.04
N ASP A 56 1.85 22.46 10.71
CA ASP A 56 2.08 21.18 10.05
C ASP A 56 1.64 19.99 10.93
N ARG A 57 1.70 20.15 12.26
CA ARG A 57 1.32 19.09 13.19
C ARG A 57 -0.18 18.89 13.23
N ALA A 58 -0.95 19.97 13.32
CA ALA A 58 -2.41 19.92 13.21
C ALA A 58 -2.84 19.36 11.85
N LEU A 59 -2.11 19.72 10.79
CA LEU A 59 -2.37 19.22 9.44
C LEU A 59 -2.18 17.69 9.36
N ALA A 60 -1.06 17.20 9.88
CA ALA A 60 -0.75 15.78 9.94
C ALA A 60 -1.79 14.98 10.74
N LEU A 61 -2.20 15.48 11.92
CA LEU A 61 -3.25 14.87 12.74
C LEU A 61 -4.58 14.77 11.97
N ARG A 62 -4.98 15.85 11.31
CA ARG A 62 -6.21 15.89 10.50
C ARG A 62 -6.14 14.94 9.31
N ALA A 63 -5.00 14.88 8.62
CA ALA A 63 -4.79 13.96 7.52
C ALA A 63 -4.94 12.51 7.98
N ALA A 64 -4.22 12.13 9.04
CA ALA A 64 -4.26 10.79 9.60
C ALA A 64 -5.66 10.39 10.09
N ALA A 65 -6.34 11.28 10.82
CA ALA A 65 -7.72 11.05 11.27
C ALA A 65 -8.68 10.85 10.08
N SER A 66 -8.57 11.68 9.03
CA SER A 66 -9.42 11.57 7.84
C SER A 66 -9.15 10.29 7.05
N GLY A 67 -7.87 9.91 6.90
CA GLY A 67 -7.47 8.65 6.29
C GLY A 67 -8.00 7.43 7.06
N ARG A 68 -7.83 7.40 8.38
CA ARG A 68 -8.35 6.33 9.25
C ARG A 68 -9.87 6.24 9.22
N ALA A 69 -10.58 7.37 9.22
CA ALA A 69 -12.03 7.39 9.09
C ALA A 69 -12.47 6.78 7.75
N LYS A 70 -11.76 7.06 6.66
CA LYS A 70 -12.03 6.43 5.36
C LYS A 70 -11.74 4.92 5.38
N LEU A 71 -10.66 4.51 6.05
CA LEU A 71 -10.26 3.12 6.20
C LEU A 71 -11.22 2.31 7.09
N ALA A 72 -12.06 2.95 7.90
CA ALA A 72 -13.14 2.27 8.62
C ALA A 72 -14.14 1.60 7.66
N GLU A 73 -14.36 2.17 6.47
CA GLU A 73 -15.19 1.56 5.42
C GLU A 73 -14.57 0.25 4.91
N ALA A 74 -13.24 0.21 4.72
CA ALA A 74 -12.53 -1.01 4.33
C ALA A 74 -12.55 -2.06 5.46
N ASN A 75 -12.46 -1.61 6.71
CA ASN A 75 -12.59 -2.46 7.89
C ASN A 75 -13.93 -3.20 7.95
N ALA A 76 -15.03 -2.48 7.67
CA ALA A 76 -16.35 -3.08 7.58
C ALA A 76 -16.43 -4.19 6.52
N LEU A 77 -15.73 -4.05 5.39
CA LEU A 77 -15.65 -5.10 4.38
C LEU A 77 -14.87 -6.32 4.88
N PHE A 78 -13.76 -6.12 5.60
CA PHE A 78 -13.03 -7.24 6.21
C PHE A 78 -13.87 -7.99 7.25
N ALA A 79 -14.68 -7.28 8.05
CA ALA A 79 -15.62 -7.90 8.97
C ALA A 79 -16.64 -8.80 8.23
N LEU A 80 -17.13 -8.37 7.06
CA LEU A 80 -18.01 -9.19 6.21
C LEU A 80 -17.30 -10.41 5.60
N MET A 81 -15.97 -10.36 5.41
CA MET A 81 -15.18 -11.51 4.93
C MET A 81 -14.94 -12.57 6.01
N ARG A 82 -14.98 -12.19 7.29
CA ARG A 82 -14.68 -13.07 8.44
C ARG A 82 -15.36 -14.46 8.37
N PRO A 83 -16.70 -14.58 8.21
CA PRO A 83 -17.35 -15.90 8.16
C PRO A 83 -16.89 -16.77 6.97
N GLU A 84 -16.47 -16.14 5.87
CA GLU A 84 -15.98 -16.82 4.68
C GLU A 84 -14.56 -17.38 4.88
N LEU A 85 -13.77 -16.78 5.76
CA LEU A 85 -12.34 -17.05 5.96
C LEU A 85 -12.02 -17.85 7.24
N VAL A 86 -13.01 -18.41 7.93
CA VAL A 86 -12.80 -19.15 9.19
C VAL A 86 -11.87 -20.36 9.01
N GLY A 87 -10.93 -20.52 9.95
CA GLY A 87 -10.01 -21.65 10.00
C GLY A 87 -9.12 -21.75 8.77
N ASP A 88 -8.96 -22.96 8.23
CA ASP A 88 -8.08 -23.21 7.08
C ASP A 88 -8.55 -22.55 5.78
N ARG A 89 -9.80 -22.05 5.74
CA ARG A 89 -10.32 -21.33 4.57
C ARG A 89 -9.54 -20.06 4.29
N TYR A 90 -9.01 -19.38 5.32
CA TYR A 90 -8.16 -18.21 5.12
C TYR A 90 -6.99 -18.54 4.17
N TRP A 91 -6.25 -19.61 4.42
CA TRP A 91 -5.11 -19.99 3.60
C TRP A 91 -5.49 -20.43 2.19
N ARG A 92 -6.66 -21.09 2.05
CA ARG A 92 -7.21 -21.47 0.73
C ARG A 92 -7.56 -20.26 -0.12
N TYR A 93 -8.12 -19.21 0.48
CA TYR A 93 -8.59 -18.02 -0.23
C TYR A 93 -7.67 -16.79 -0.07
N HIS A 94 -6.50 -16.96 0.56
CA HIS A 94 -5.53 -15.89 0.82
C HIS A 94 -5.21 -15.08 -0.45
N ARG A 95 -5.03 -15.78 -1.58
CA ARG A 95 -4.73 -15.16 -2.88
C ARG A 95 -5.83 -14.21 -3.39
N GLN A 96 -7.07 -14.38 -2.97
CA GLN A 96 -8.17 -13.49 -3.36
C GLN A 96 -8.21 -12.22 -2.50
N VAL A 97 -7.68 -12.27 -1.27
CA VAL A 97 -7.80 -11.20 -0.28
C VAL A 97 -6.50 -10.39 -0.15
N THR A 98 -5.35 -11.03 -0.36
CA THR A 98 -3.98 -10.47 -0.21
C THR A 98 -3.80 -9.09 -0.84
N GLY A 99 -4.33 -8.84 -2.05
CA GLY A 99 -4.21 -7.54 -2.72
C GLY A 99 -4.93 -6.41 -1.98
N GLY A 100 -6.15 -6.67 -1.48
CA GLY A 100 -6.87 -5.72 -0.64
C GLY A 100 -6.19 -5.48 0.70
N VAL A 101 -5.64 -6.52 1.32
CA VAL A 101 -4.90 -6.41 2.59
C VAL A 101 -3.64 -5.56 2.41
N GLN A 102 -2.82 -5.82 1.39
CA GLN A 102 -1.59 -5.08 1.15
C GLN A 102 -1.85 -3.58 0.93
N GLU A 103 -2.85 -3.23 0.11
CA GLU A 103 -3.23 -1.83 -0.13
C GLU A 103 -3.78 -1.16 1.14
N TYR A 104 -4.57 -1.88 1.94
CA TYR A 104 -5.04 -1.38 3.24
C TYR A 104 -3.87 -1.10 4.19
N ILE A 105 -2.88 -1.98 4.25
CA ILE A 105 -1.68 -1.83 5.06
C ILE A 105 -0.88 -0.61 4.59
N GLU A 106 -0.67 -0.45 3.28
CA GLU A 106 -0.03 0.73 2.71
C GLU A 106 -0.71 2.03 3.18
N ALA A 107 -2.04 2.12 3.02
CA ALA A 107 -2.82 3.28 3.41
C ALA A 107 -2.79 3.55 4.93
N LEU A 108 -2.98 2.52 5.74
CA LEU A 108 -2.96 2.62 7.20
C LEU A 108 -1.58 3.03 7.71
N SER A 109 -0.52 2.47 7.12
CA SER A 109 0.86 2.78 7.47
C SER A 109 1.22 4.20 7.06
N PHE A 110 0.70 4.69 5.94
CA PHE A 110 0.91 6.08 5.54
C PHE A 110 0.24 7.06 6.50
N ALA A 111 -1.01 6.79 6.91
CA ALA A 111 -1.67 7.57 7.95
C ALA A 111 -0.90 7.55 9.27
N HIS A 112 -0.38 6.38 9.68
CA HIS A 112 0.41 6.23 10.90
C HIS A 112 1.72 7.02 10.82
N TYR A 113 2.44 6.93 9.69
CA TYR A 113 3.69 7.65 9.48
C TYR A 113 3.49 9.16 9.52
N VAL A 114 2.48 9.68 8.80
CA VAL A 114 2.18 11.12 8.81
C VAL A 114 1.94 11.62 10.24
N GLU A 115 1.31 10.81 11.08
CA GLU A 115 0.97 11.19 12.46
C GLU A 115 2.12 11.06 13.46
N HIS A 116 3.00 10.06 13.29
CA HIS A 116 3.97 9.64 14.31
C HIS A 116 5.44 9.65 13.85
N ASP A 117 5.71 9.87 12.56
CA ASP A 117 7.03 9.71 11.93
C ASP A 117 7.67 8.33 12.19
N ALA A 118 6.83 7.30 12.32
CA ALA A 118 7.23 5.95 12.67
C ALA A 118 6.55 4.91 11.77
N LEU A 119 7.12 3.71 11.73
CA LEU A 119 6.54 2.55 11.06
C LEU A 119 5.48 1.92 11.96
N ILE A 120 4.29 1.65 11.41
CA ILE A 120 3.27 0.91 12.16
C ILE A 120 3.72 -0.53 12.39
N SER A 121 3.57 -1.02 13.62
CA SER A 121 3.93 -2.40 13.96
C SER A 121 2.94 -3.43 13.41
N TYR A 122 3.40 -4.67 13.27
CA TYR A 122 2.55 -5.79 12.90
C TYR A 122 1.33 -5.93 13.82
N GLN A 123 1.52 -5.78 15.14
CA GLN A 123 0.44 -5.90 16.11
C GLN A 123 -0.61 -4.80 15.91
N GLN A 124 -0.20 -3.55 15.70
CA GLN A 124 -1.12 -2.45 15.45
C GLN A 124 -1.95 -2.67 14.16
N VAL A 125 -1.37 -3.29 13.14
CA VAL A 125 -2.11 -3.67 11.92
C VAL A 125 -3.08 -4.82 12.20
N GLN A 126 -2.66 -5.84 12.95
CA GLN A 126 -3.53 -6.96 13.34
C GLN A 126 -4.72 -6.47 14.19
N ASP A 127 -4.48 -5.55 15.12
CA ASP A 127 -5.52 -4.94 15.95
C ASP A 127 -6.50 -4.12 15.08
N ALA A 128 -5.99 -3.43 14.06
CA ALA A 128 -6.83 -2.73 13.08
C ALA A 128 -7.60 -3.68 12.16
N LEU A 129 -7.23 -4.97 12.08
CA LEU A 129 -7.94 -6.03 11.36
C LEU A 129 -8.72 -6.94 12.33
N SER A 130 -9.19 -6.36 13.43
CA SER A 130 -9.93 -7.06 14.49
C SER A 130 -11.12 -6.23 14.96
N ASP A 131 -12.11 -6.91 15.55
CA ASP A 131 -13.23 -6.32 16.26
C ASP A 131 -13.32 -6.89 17.70
N ALA A 132 -14.43 -6.63 18.38
CA ALA A 132 -14.69 -7.13 19.74
C ALA A 132 -14.69 -8.68 19.84
N ASP A 133 -15.01 -9.37 18.75
CA ASP A 133 -15.05 -10.83 18.69
C ASP A 133 -13.69 -11.42 18.27
N GLY A 134 -12.69 -10.59 17.97
CA GLY A 134 -11.32 -10.99 17.60
C GLY A 134 -10.93 -10.65 16.16
N PRO A 135 -9.82 -11.22 15.65
CA PRO A 135 -9.33 -10.90 14.32
C PRO A 135 -10.29 -11.39 13.22
N PHE A 136 -10.48 -10.58 12.18
CA PHE A 136 -11.25 -10.99 10.99
C PHE A 136 -10.61 -12.20 10.30
N PHE A 137 -9.28 -12.21 10.30
CA PHE A 137 -8.40 -13.29 9.85
C PHE A 137 -6.98 -13.05 10.40
N PRO A 138 -6.13 -14.08 10.48
CA PRO A 138 -4.74 -13.87 10.86
C PRO A 138 -4.02 -13.06 9.77
N LEU A 139 -3.33 -11.99 10.16
CA LEU A 139 -2.50 -11.21 9.26
C LEU A 139 -1.38 -12.11 8.72
N ASN A 140 -1.14 -12.10 7.42
CA ASN A 140 -0.01 -12.81 6.83
C ASN A 140 1.25 -11.92 6.92
N PRO A 141 2.37 -12.39 7.48
CA PRO A 141 3.61 -11.61 7.53
C PRO A 141 4.10 -11.13 6.16
N SER A 142 3.85 -11.90 5.11
CA SER A 142 4.17 -11.51 3.73
C SER A 142 3.33 -10.31 3.28
N ASP A 143 2.03 -10.28 3.61
CA ASP A 143 1.17 -9.14 3.23
C ASP A 143 1.57 -7.88 3.97
N TYR A 144 1.95 -8.01 5.25
CA TYR A 144 2.50 -6.90 6.03
C TYR A 144 3.76 -6.33 5.37
N LEU A 145 4.76 -7.16 5.07
CA LEU A 145 6.01 -6.70 4.46
C LEU A 145 5.81 -6.14 3.04
N LEU A 146 4.92 -6.74 2.24
CA LEU A 146 4.64 -6.25 0.89
C LEU A 146 3.92 -4.90 0.91
N GLY A 147 2.89 -4.74 1.76
CA GLY A 147 2.20 -3.45 1.93
C GLY A 147 3.11 -2.35 2.48
N LEU A 148 4.00 -2.69 3.41
CA LEU A 148 5.02 -1.74 3.89
C LEU A 148 6.09 -1.42 2.84
N SER A 149 6.39 -2.34 1.93
CA SER A 149 7.29 -2.04 0.82
C SER A 149 6.64 -1.04 -0.15
N ASP A 150 5.34 -1.15 -0.41
CA ASP A 150 4.60 -0.21 -1.26
C ASP A 150 4.48 1.18 -0.63
N LEU A 151 4.29 1.26 0.70
CA LEU A 151 4.35 2.51 1.46
C LEU A 151 5.58 3.37 1.11
N THR A 152 6.74 2.75 0.86
CA THR A 152 7.96 3.50 0.53
C THR A 152 7.81 4.36 -0.73
N GLY A 153 6.99 3.93 -1.69
CA GLY A 153 6.64 4.71 -2.88
C GLY A 153 5.76 5.91 -2.55
N GLU A 154 4.78 5.76 -1.65
CA GLU A 154 3.94 6.86 -1.19
C GLU A 154 4.73 7.86 -0.32
N LEU A 155 5.68 7.39 0.49
CA LEU A 155 6.61 8.25 1.23
C LEU A 155 7.52 9.04 0.31
N MET A 156 8.00 8.44 -0.78
CA MET A 156 8.75 9.16 -1.82
C MET A 156 7.90 10.26 -2.45
N ARG A 157 6.65 9.96 -2.83
CA ARG A 157 5.73 10.98 -3.36
C ARG A 157 5.49 12.10 -2.35
N PHE A 158 5.29 11.75 -1.08
CA PHE A 158 5.11 12.70 0.01
C PHE A 158 6.33 13.63 0.18
N ALA A 159 7.54 13.07 0.17
CA ALA A 159 8.78 13.84 0.29
C ALA A 159 8.98 14.80 -0.89
N ILE A 160 8.86 14.30 -2.13
CA ILE A 160 9.05 15.12 -3.33
C ILE A 160 8.00 16.24 -3.40
N SER A 161 6.75 15.95 -3.05
CA SER A 161 5.68 16.94 -3.12
C SER A 161 5.83 18.05 -2.07
N ASN A 162 6.50 17.76 -0.95
CA ASN A 162 6.74 18.74 0.11
C ASN A 162 8.09 19.45 -0.01
N ILE A 163 9.03 18.98 -0.83
CA ILE A 163 10.43 19.43 -0.76
C ILE A 163 10.63 20.93 -1.10
N ALA A 164 9.77 21.49 -1.95
CA ALA A 164 9.75 22.92 -2.29
C ALA A 164 9.29 23.82 -1.14
N ARG A 165 8.44 23.28 -0.27
CA ARG A 165 7.75 24.05 0.76
C ARG A 165 8.74 24.53 1.81
N ARG A 166 8.38 25.61 2.50
CA ARG A 166 9.12 26.09 3.67
C ARG A 166 9.21 24.95 4.71
N GLY A 167 10.43 24.56 5.08
CA GLY A 167 10.65 23.42 6.00
C GLY A 167 10.58 22.03 5.33
N GLY A 168 10.29 21.96 4.03
CA GLY A 168 10.18 20.72 3.26
C GLY A 168 11.48 19.94 3.11
N ARG A 169 12.62 20.63 3.04
CA ARG A 169 13.96 20.00 2.91
C ARG A 169 14.32 19.12 4.12
N PRO A 170 14.26 19.61 5.38
CA PRO A 170 14.38 18.74 6.55
C PRO A 170 13.44 17.55 6.52
N LYS A 171 12.17 17.75 6.11
CA LYS A 171 11.18 16.68 6.05
C LYS A 171 11.54 15.62 5.01
N ALA A 172 11.93 16.02 3.80
CA ALA A 172 12.37 15.09 2.76
C ALA A 172 13.62 14.29 3.18
N SER A 173 14.54 14.92 3.92
CA SER A 173 15.70 14.23 4.50
C SER A 173 15.30 13.19 5.56
N GLN A 174 14.36 13.54 6.45
CA GLN A 174 13.79 12.61 7.43
C GLN A 174 13.12 11.41 6.75
N VAL A 175 12.30 11.66 5.72
CA VAL A 175 11.64 10.62 4.93
C VAL A 175 12.66 9.74 4.22
N CYS A 176 13.69 10.32 3.61
CA CYS A 176 14.78 9.60 2.95
C CYS A 176 15.50 8.65 3.93
N ALA A 177 15.84 9.14 5.13
CA ALA A 177 16.46 8.34 6.18
C ALA A 177 15.55 7.18 6.63
N PHE A 178 14.26 7.46 6.80
CA PHE A 178 13.26 6.45 7.15
C PHE A 178 13.14 5.36 6.08
N VAL A 179 12.96 5.74 4.81
CA VAL A 179 12.86 4.79 3.68
C VAL A 179 14.15 3.96 3.53
N ARG A 180 15.32 4.56 3.75
CA ARG A 180 16.60 3.84 3.75
C ARG A 180 16.66 2.78 4.87
N GLY A 181 16.14 3.11 6.05
CA GLY A 181 15.98 2.17 7.16
C GLY A 181 15.07 1.01 6.79
N CYS A 182 13.86 1.30 6.30
CA CYS A 182 12.92 0.28 5.83
C CYS A 182 13.54 -0.65 4.79
N LYS A 183 14.24 -0.09 3.79
CA LYS A 183 14.92 -0.88 2.76
C LYS A 183 15.93 -1.86 3.38
N SER A 184 16.81 -1.35 4.25
CA SER A 184 17.82 -2.19 4.92
C SER A 184 17.19 -3.34 5.72
N ASP A 185 16.08 -3.05 6.42
CA ASP A 185 15.41 -4.05 7.24
C ASP A 185 14.64 -5.07 6.39
N PHE A 186 13.97 -4.62 5.33
CA PHE A 186 13.15 -5.48 4.46
C PHE A 186 14.01 -6.37 3.54
N GLU A 187 15.19 -5.90 3.11
CA GLU A 187 16.13 -6.66 2.27
C GLU A 187 16.46 -8.03 2.88
N ARG A 188 16.57 -8.10 4.22
CA ARG A 188 16.88 -9.31 4.98
C ARG A 188 15.79 -10.40 4.85
N PHE A 189 14.57 -10.02 4.52
CA PHE A 189 13.43 -10.94 4.38
C PHE A 189 13.20 -11.38 2.93
N THR A 190 13.92 -10.80 1.96
CA THR A 190 13.74 -11.11 0.52
C THR A 190 13.89 -12.60 0.16
N PRO A 191 14.74 -13.42 0.82
CA PRO A 191 14.80 -14.86 0.51
C PRO A 191 13.56 -15.63 0.98
N HIS A 192 12.80 -15.07 1.92
CA HIS A 192 11.68 -15.75 2.60
C HIS A 192 10.31 -15.26 2.13
N VAL A 193 10.23 -14.05 1.58
CA VAL A 193 8.99 -13.45 1.10
C VAL A 193 9.03 -13.35 -0.41
N ARG A 194 8.16 -14.13 -1.07
CA ARG A 194 8.03 -14.08 -2.53
C ARG A 194 7.64 -12.67 -2.97
N ASP A 195 8.22 -12.22 -4.08
CA ASP A 195 7.99 -10.92 -4.72
C ASP A 195 8.53 -9.70 -3.93
N LEU A 196 9.01 -9.87 -2.70
CA LEU A 196 9.61 -8.77 -1.92
C LEU A 196 10.89 -8.24 -2.56
N SER A 197 11.73 -9.09 -3.17
CA SER A 197 12.93 -8.65 -3.88
C SER A 197 12.62 -7.66 -5.01
N LYS A 198 11.55 -7.90 -5.77
CA LYS A 198 11.08 -6.98 -6.81
C LYS A 198 10.60 -5.66 -6.20
N LYS A 199 9.89 -5.71 -5.07
CA LYS A 199 9.44 -4.51 -4.36
C LYS A 199 10.62 -3.71 -3.78
N GLN A 200 11.65 -4.36 -3.27
CA GLN A 200 12.88 -3.71 -2.78
C GLN A 200 13.67 -3.03 -3.90
N TYR A 201 13.65 -3.57 -5.11
CA TYR A 201 14.18 -2.86 -6.29
C TYR A 201 13.44 -1.54 -6.55
N VAL A 202 12.09 -1.55 -6.47
CA VAL A 202 11.28 -0.32 -6.61
C VAL A 202 11.53 0.65 -5.44
N THR A 203 11.71 0.14 -4.22
CA THR A 203 12.11 0.95 -3.06
C THR A 203 13.48 1.61 -3.26
N ALA A 204 14.45 0.92 -3.87
CA ALA A 204 15.76 1.50 -4.19
C ALA A 204 15.62 2.69 -5.18
N ASN A 205 14.82 2.53 -6.23
CA ASN A 205 14.54 3.60 -7.18
C ASN A 205 13.80 4.77 -6.50
N SER A 206 12.89 4.48 -5.58
CA SER A 206 12.18 5.51 -4.81
C SER A 206 13.13 6.30 -3.92
N LEU A 207 14.09 5.62 -3.27
CA LEU A 207 15.13 6.27 -2.47
C LEU A 207 16.02 7.17 -3.32
N GLU A 208 16.48 6.70 -4.48
CA GLU A 208 17.27 7.48 -5.43
C GLU A 208 16.53 8.75 -5.85
N LYS A 209 15.23 8.66 -6.16
CA LYS A 209 14.41 9.83 -6.53
C LYS A 209 14.38 10.89 -5.42
N ILE A 210 14.25 10.49 -4.14
CA ILE A 210 14.28 11.44 -3.01
C ILE A 210 15.68 12.07 -2.87
N GLU A 211 16.74 11.25 -2.95
CA GLU A 211 18.12 11.71 -2.81
C GLU A 211 18.52 12.69 -3.91
N VAL A 212 18.18 12.39 -5.17
CA VAL A 212 18.44 13.26 -6.32
C VAL A 212 17.69 14.58 -6.18
N ALA A 213 16.43 14.55 -5.76
CA ALA A 213 15.65 15.77 -5.51
C ALA A 213 16.29 16.63 -4.42
N ALA A 214 16.66 16.03 -3.29
CA ALA A 214 17.29 16.72 -2.17
C ALA A 214 18.67 17.30 -2.54
N TYR A 215 19.48 16.54 -3.28
CA TYR A 215 20.78 16.98 -3.78
C TYR A 215 20.64 18.17 -4.74
N ALA A 216 19.76 18.07 -5.74
CA ALA A 216 19.56 19.12 -6.73
C ALA A 216 19.15 20.45 -6.09
N ILE A 217 18.28 20.40 -5.08
CA ILE A 217 17.87 21.59 -4.32
C ILE A 217 19.04 22.12 -3.48
N SER A 218 19.77 21.23 -2.79
CA SER A 218 20.89 21.64 -1.93
C SER A 218 22.00 22.37 -2.69
N VAL A 219 22.42 21.83 -3.84
CA VAL A 219 23.44 22.45 -4.69
C VAL A 219 22.97 23.81 -5.18
N ARG A 220 21.74 23.91 -5.70
CA ARG A 220 21.22 25.16 -6.26
C ARG A 220 20.96 26.23 -5.21
N SER A 221 20.55 25.87 -4.00
CA SER A 221 20.48 26.80 -2.86
C SER A 221 21.86 27.31 -2.40
N SER A 222 22.93 26.56 -2.67
CA SER A 222 24.30 26.99 -2.33
C SER A 222 24.97 27.82 -3.42
N GLU A 223 24.54 27.67 -4.69
CA GLU A 223 25.10 28.39 -5.83
C GLU A 223 24.50 29.80 -6.00
N TYR A 224 23.30 30.03 -5.50
CA TYR A 224 22.59 31.28 -5.66
C TYR A 224 21.78 31.62 -4.40
N ASP A 225 21.86 32.86 -3.92
CA ASP A 225 20.86 33.45 -3.01
C ASP A 225 19.53 33.65 -3.79
N LEU A 226 18.90 32.54 -4.19
CA LEU A 226 17.71 32.58 -5.05
C LEU A 226 16.48 33.04 -4.25
N PRO A 227 15.66 33.93 -4.83
CA PRO A 227 14.30 34.16 -4.38
C PRO A 227 13.51 32.84 -4.35
N GLN A 228 12.62 32.69 -3.36
CA GLN A 228 11.81 31.48 -3.18
C GLN A 228 11.04 31.05 -4.45
N GLU A 229 10.55 31.99 -5.24
CA GLU A 229 9.78 31.70 -6.47
C GLU A 229 10.58 30.90 -7.50
N MET A 230 11.89 31.14 -7.63
CA MET A 230 12.75 30.37 -8.53
C MET A 230 13.05 28.96 -8.01
N LEU A 231 12.94 28.71 -6.70
CA LEU A 231 13.04 27.36 -6.14
C LEU A 231 11.76 26.56 -6.44
N ASP A 232 10.60 27.20 -6.38
CA ASP A 232 9.30 26.56 -6.64
C ASP A 232 9.16 26.10 -8.10
N ASP A 233 9.50 26.96 -9.08
CA ASP A 233 9.52 26.60 -10.51
C ASP A 233 10.47 25.42 -10.81
N LEU A 234 11.56 25.35 -10.05
CA LEU A 234 12.60 24.37 -10.23
C LEU A 234 12.21 23.01 -9.64
N VAL A 235 11.55 23.02 -8.48
CA VAL A 235 10.92 21.82 -7.94
C VAL A 235 9.77 21.37 -8.83
N ALA A 236 9.01 22.28 -9.45
CA ALA A 236 7.99 21.91 -10.43
C ALA A 236 8.61 21.16 -11.63
N GLN A 237 9.76 21.61 -12.16
CA GLN A 237 10.48 20.91 -13.23
C GLN A 237 10.99 19.52 -12.81
N VAL A 238 11.59 19.42 -11.61
CA VAL A 238 12.11 18.16 -11.07
C VAL A 238 10.97 17.18 -10.77
N THR A 239 9.88 17.65 -10.15
CA THR A 239 8.68 16.87 -9.84
C THR A 239 7.97 16.42 -11.12
N ALA A 240 7.88 17.28 -12.13
CA ALA A 240 7.32 16.93 -13.44
C ALA A 240 8.13 15.80 -14.10
N ARG A 241 9.47 15.88 -14.04
CA ARG A 241 10.36 14.84 -14.56
C ARG A 241 10.12 13.49 -13.87
N PHE A 242 9.92 13.48 -12.55
CA PHE A 242 9.65 12.26 -11.79
C PHE A 242 8.22 11.71 -11.99
N SER A 243 7.24 12.60 -12.20
CA SER A 243 5.85 12.22 -12.47
C SER A 243 5.71 11.52 -13.83
N LEU A 244 6.50 11.93 -14.82
CA LEU A 244 6.57 11.28 -16.14
C LEU A 244 7.18 9.88 -16.09
N ASP A 245 8.18 9.65 -15.23
CA ASP A 245 8.78 8.32 -15.05
C ASP A 245 7.86 7.36 -14.27
N ASN A 246 7.16 7.84 -13.23
CA ASN A 246 6.19 7.00 -12.51
C ASN A 246 5.03 6.52 -13.41
N ASN A 247 4.59 7.33 -14.38
CA ASN A 247 3.51 6.94 -15.29
C ASN A 247 3.96 5.86 -16.29
N ARG A 248 5.26 5.83 -16.64
CA ARG A 248 5.86 4.76 -17.47
C ARG A 248 5.99 3.45 -16.69
N ASP A 249 6.36 3.52 -15.42
CA ASP A 249 6.50 2.33 -14.55
C ASP A 249 5.12 1.74 -14.16
N ALA A 250 4.07 2.57 -14.04
CA ALA A 250 2.71 2.10 -13.77
C ALA A 250 2.10 1.31 -14.95
N HIS A 251 2.44 1.68 -16.19
CA HIS A 251 1.95 0.99 -17.39
C HIS A 251 2.58 -0.40 -17.60
N THR A 252 3.82 -0.61 -17.16
CA THR A 252 4.50 -1.92 -17.29
C THR A 252 4.05 -2.94 -16.23
N HIS A 253 3.54 -2.48 -15.09
CA HIS A 253 3.08 -3.37 -14.02
C HIS A 253 1.59 -3.76 -14.08
N HIS A 254 0.77 -3.07 -14.90
CA HIS A 254 -0.66 -3.37 -14.98
C HIS A 254 -1.03 -4.54 -15.93
N ASP A 255 -0.11 -4.97 -16.81
CA ASP A 255 -0.35 -6.01 -17.83
C ASP A 255 -0.01 -7.45 -17.40
N GLY A 256 0.26 -7.70 -16.12
CA GLY A 256 0.59 -9.04 -15.61
C GLY A 256 -0.61 -9.96 -15.29
N GLY A 257 -1.84 -9.53 -15.57
CA GLY A 257 -3.07 -10.18 -15.10
C GLY A 257 -4.06 -10.51 -16.20
N GLY A 258 -3.82 -11.57 -16.98
CA GLY A 258 -4.84 -12.16 -17.84
C GLY A 258 -4.28 -12.83 -19.09
N GLY A 259 -4.17 -14.16 -19.07
CA GLY A 259 -3.77 -14.93 -20.25
C GLY A 259 -3.50 -16.40 -19.97
N TYR A 260 -4.49 -17.12 -19.43
CA TYR A 260 -4.53 -18.58 -19.65
C TYR A 260 -5.05 -18.80 -21.09
N GLY A 261 -4.12 -18.75 -22.04
CA GLY A 261 -4.35 -19.15 -23.42
C GLY A 261 -4.24 -20.67 -23.53
N GLU A 262 -5.28 -21.25 -24.10
CA GLU A 262 -5.42 -22.63 -24.54
C GLU A 262 -4.12 -23.19 -25.15
N ARG A 263 -3.74 -24.39 -24.72
CA ARG A 263 -2.91 -25.26 -25.54
C ARG A 263 -3.75 -26.45 -25.96
N GLU A 264 -4.31 -26.35 -27.15
CA GLU A 264 -4.58 -27.53 -27.97
C GLU A 264 -3.25 -28.19 -28.34
N ARG A 265 -3.06 -29.42 -27.86
CA ARG A 265 -2.52 -30.54 -28.65
C ARG A 265 -2.74 -31.84 -27.90
#